data_AF-V5FCQ5-F1
#
_entry.id   AF-V5FCQ5-F1
#
_cell.length_a   1.000
_cell.length_b   1.000
_cell.length_c   1.000
_cell.angle_alpha   90.00
_cell.angle_beta   90.00
_cell.angle_gamma   90.00
#
_symmetry.space_group_name_H-M   'P 1'
#
loop_
_entity.id
_entity.type
_entity.pdbx_description
1 polymer ?
#
loop_
_entity_poly.entity_id
_entity_poly.type
_entity_poly.pdbx_seq_one_letter_code
_entity_poly.pdbx_strand_id
1 'polypeptide(L)'
;MSLPGPATSSPFTRAVVSSMRKIYPESLADKSWDNTGLLLEAPFNPARRQKNSVLLAVDLTKAVADEAIKRRDSAIVAYHPIIFRGLKSITLNDPQQQSLLRLAQEGISVYCPHTAVDAVPDGMADWLCDLVTGAISPDSNESSKNAAKLTSSSGSYSQPTYIQPPSSITASSPTPHTRSTIHPSACPVPEGFEDAGMGRLVTFSEPQPLASIIDLIARGTGNPAGFSVAIPQSASLDSIQIRTVGVCPGSGAGVLMKATSSGPPDLLFTGELSHHDALAAIERGSAVVALFHSNTERGYVRGVMRRKLEQALREEWASSSKDGLSTLEEMAKQGGSGVMDGLEAAFRDQEVRVDVSENDRDPYGIIIRRDLEAIEGLKGIFLMCKYFTSLLTGTADGPKTMVNINSVAVHNIRPETSAYGTSKWAVLKFTEFLLVEQAKEGLLAFSVHPGGIMTQLAEAMPKETHAGLTDTPELTGDTIAFLTQKRREWLAGRYISCTWDMQELLDREREIEEGEKLKVRLVL
;
A
#
# COMPACT_ATOMS: atom_id res chain seq x y z
N MET A 1 13.31 -31.06 46.23
CA MET A 1 12.91 -30.16 45.13
C MET A 1 11.77 -29.31 45.65
N SER A 2 12.01 -28.02 45.89
CA SER A 2 10.96 -27.05 46.19
C SER A 2 9.98 -27.06 45.02
N LEU A 3 8.68 -27.23 45.29
CA LEU A 3 7.66 -27.09 44.26
C LEU A 3 7.83 -25.69 43.63
N PRO A 4 7.95 -25.57 42.29
CA PRO A 4 7.90 -24.26 41.67
C PRO A 4 6.58 -23.59 42.07
N GLY A 5 6.62 -22.31 42.41
CA GLY A 5 5.40 -21.53 42.65
C GLY A 5 4.45 -21.58 41.44
N PRO A 6 3.22 -21.06 41.57
CA PRO A 6 2.28 -21.06 40.45
C PRO A 6 2.94 -20.45 39.19
N ALA A 7 2.74 -21.10 38.04
CA ALA A 7 3.25 -20.59 36.77
C ALA A 7 2.69 -19.18 36.53
N THR A 8 3.55 -18.24 36.19
CA THR A 8 3.19 -16.85 35.89
C THR A 8 3.70 -16.48 34.51
N SER A 9 3.05 -15.53 33.84
CA SER A 9 3.59 -14.90 32.63
C SER A 9 4.67 -13.87 32.99
N SER A 10 5.47 -13.48 31.99
CA SER A 10 6.54 -12.51 32.23
C SER A 10 5.96 -11.18 32.74
N PRO A 11 6.66 -10.45 33.63
CA PRO A 11 6.18 -9.14 34.06
C PRO A 11 5.94 -8.18 32.90
N PHE A 12 6.78 -8.24 31.87
CA PHE A 12 6.63 -7.42 30.67
C PHE A 12 5.37 -7.78 29.89
N THR A 13 5.09 -9.07 29.68
CA THR A 13 3.84 -9.54 29.06
C THR A 13 2.61 -9.02 29.81
N ARG A 14 2.62 -9.01 31.14
CA ARG A 14 1.51 -8.47 31.94
C ARG A 14 1.32 -6.97 31.73
N ALA A 15 2.42 -6.21 31.63
CA ALA A 15 2.37 -4.80 31.26
C ALA A 15 1.77 -4.60 29.86
N VAL A 16 2.16 -5.43 28.88
CA VAL A 16 1.57 -5.39 27.51
C VAL A 16 0.06 -5.59 27.54
N VAL A 17 -0.41 -6.62 28.26
CA VAL A 17 -1.85 -6.90 28.39
C VAL A 17 -2.58 -5.76 29.10
N SER A 18 -2.01 -5.21 30.18
CA SER A 18 -2.57 -4.06 30.90
C SER A 18 -2.69 -2.82 29.99
N SER A 19 -1.61 -2.48 29.28
CA SER A 19 -1.61 -1.37 28.32
C SER A 19 -2.64 -1.56 27.22
N MET A 20 -2.75 -2.77 26.63
CA MET A 20 -3.74 -3.08 25.61
C MET A 20 -5.17 -2.92 26.13
N ARG A 21 -5.48 -3.38 27.34
CA ARG A 21 -6.81 -3.22 27.96
C ARG A 21 -7.14 -1.76 28.27
N LYS A 22 -6.12 -0.94 28.57
CA LYS A 22 -6.29 0.49 28.80
C LYS A 22 -6.64 1.24 27.51
N ILE A 23 -5.97 0.93 26.40
CA ILE A 23 -6.18 1.62 25.11
C ILE A 23 -7.33 1.02 24.28
N TYR A 24 -7.59 -0.29 24.42
CA TYR A 24 -8.64 -1.05 23.74
C TYR A 24 -9.35 -1.96 24.76
N PRO A 25 -10.29 -1.43 25.56
CA PRO A 25 -11.00 -2.20 26.57
C PRO A 25 -11.73 -3.42 25.98
N GLU A 26 -11.44 -4.62 26.49
CA GLU A 26 -12.06 -5.88 26.04
C GLU A 26 -13.59 -5.86 26.19
N SER A 27 -14.14 -5.02 27.08
CA SER A 27 -15.58 -4.85 27.25
C SER A 27 -16.29 -4.27 26.03
N LEU A 28 -15.56 -3.61 25.13
CA LEU A 28 -16.07 -3.03 23.89
C LEU A 28 -16.05 -3.99 22.69
N ALA A 29 -15.40 -5.15 22.83
CA ALA A 29 -15.43 -6.19 21.80
C ALA A 29 -16.82 -6.82 21.67
N ASP A 30 -17.15 -7.33 20.48
CA ASP A 30 -18.41 -8.02 20.24
C ASP A 30 -18.43 -9.41 20.90
N LYS A 31 -19.05 -9.48 22.08
CA LYS A 31 -19.11 -10.71 22.89
C LYS A 31 -19.94 -11.84 22.28
N SER A 32 -20.68 -11.60 21.19
CA SER A 32 -21.56 -12.62 20.62
C SER A 32 -20.81 -13.63 19.74
N TRP A 33 -19.66 -13.23 19.18
CA TRP A 33 -18.87 -14.08 18.29
C TRP A 33 -17.35 -13.86 18.37
N ASP A 34 -16.88 -12.73 18.90
CA ASP A 34 -15.46 -12.40 18.91
C ASP A 34 -14.69 -13.17 20.01
N ASN A 35 -13.38 -13.31 19.80
CA ASN A 35 -12.43 -13.85 20.78
C ASN A 35 -11.27 -12.87 21.00
N THR A 36 -11.56 -11.80 21.76
CA THR A 36 -10.62 -10.76 22.15
C THR A 36 -10.01 -11.06 23.53
N GLY A 37 -8.72 -10.75 23.71
CA GLY A 37 -7.99 -10.85 24.98
C GLY A 37 -6.67 -11.63 24.86
N LEU A 38 -6.19 -12.14 26.00
CA LEU A 38 -4.98 -12.98 26.06
C LEU A 38 -5.31 -14.41 25.62
N LEU A 39 -5.02 -14.75 24.37
CA LEU A 39 -5.40 -16.03 23.75
C LEU A 39 -4.37 -17.15 23.99
N LEU A 40 -3.11 -16.79 24.16
CA LEU A 40 -2.04 -17.71 24.57
C LEU A 40 -1.22 -17.04 25.67
N GLU A 41 -1.23 -17.62 26.87
CA GLU A 41 -0.36 -17.18 27.96
C GLU A 41 0.77 -18.19 28.15
N ALA A 42 2.00 -17.78 27.80
CA ALA A 42 3.17 -18.63 27.94
C ALA A 42 3.81 -18.47 29.33
N PRO A 43 4.26 -19.58 29.96
CA PRO A 43 4.87 -19.53 31.28
C PRO A 43 6.23 -18.83 31.23
N PHE A 44 6.50 -17.98 32.22
CA PHE A 44 7.76 -17.29 32.38
C PHE A 44 8.85 -18.23 32.89
N ASN A 45 9.93 -18.33 32.12
CA ASN A 45 11.14 -19.01 32.54
C ASN A 45 12.29 -17.99 32.62
N PRO A 46 12.74 -17.61 33.83
CA PRO A 46 13.80 -16.62 33.97
C PRO A 46 15.13 -17.05 33.33
N ALA A 47 15.42 -18.36 33.25
CA ALA A 47 16.63 -18.87 32.60
C ALA A 47 16.59 -18.73 31.06
N ARG A 48 15.39 -18.58 30.48
CA ARG A 48 15.16 -18.37 29.04
C ARG A 48 14.37 -17.09 28.78
N ARG A 49 14.64 -16.03 29.57
CA ARG A 49 13.94 -14.74 29.50
C ARG A 49 13.88 -14.20 28.06
N GLN A 50 12.69 -13.80 27.60
CA GLN A 50 12.52 -13.07 26.35
C GLN A 50 12.82 -11.57 26.52
N LYS A 51 13.09 -10.87 25.44
CA LYS A 51 13.35 -9.42 25.48
C LYS A 51 12.07 -8.66 25.82
N ASN A 52 12.21 -7.46 26.35
CA ASN A 52 11.11 -6.53 26.57
C ASN A 52 10.65 -5.89 25.25
N SER A 53 10.22 -6.74 24.32
CA SER A 53 9.74 -6.37 23.01
C SER A 53 8.42 -7.07 22.67
N VAL A 54 7.58 -6.35 21.91
CA VAL A 54 6.30 -6.80 21.39
C VAL A 54 6.33 -6.74 19.87
N LEU A 55 5.84 -7.80 19.23
CA LEU A 55 5.62 -7.82 17.79
C LEU A 55 4.13 -7.62 17.48
N LEU A 56 3.81 -6.56 16.74
CA LEU A 56 2.47 -6.34 16.19
C LEU A 56 2.33 -7.07 14.86
N ALA A 57 1.17 -7.67 14.63
CA ALA A 57 0.77 -8.21 13.34
C ALA A 57 -0.75 -8.07 13.18
N VAL A 58 -1.23 -8.08 11.94
CA VAL A 58 -2.64 -8.32 11.66
C VAL A 58 -2.93 -9.81 11.79
N ASP A 59 -2.20 -10.65 11.04
CA ASP A 59 -2.38 -12.10 11.04
C ASP A 59 -1.18 -12.81 11.68
N LEU A 60 -1.42 -13.66 12.69
CA LEU A 60 -0.38 -14.52 13.25
C LEU A 60 -0.18 -15.77 12.38
N THR A 61 0.62 -15.62 11.32
CA THR A 61 1.03 -16.74 10.47
C THR A 61 2.28 -17.44 11.02
N LYS A 62 2.64 -18.60 10.44
CA LYS A 62 3.90 -19.29 10.75
C LYS A 62 5.12 -18.35 10.59
N ALA A 63 5.13 -17.51 9.56
CA ALA A 63 6.25 -16.62 9.30
C ALA A 63 6.39 -15.54 10.38
N VAL A 64 5.27 -15.00 10.85
CA VAL A 64 5.22 -14.05 11.98
C VAL A 64 5.68 -14.73 13.28
N ALA A 65 5.24 -15.97 13.53
CA ALA A 65 5.69 -16.74 14.68
C ALA A 65 7.21 -17.03 14.63
N ASP A 66 7.74 -17.39 13.46
CA ASP A 66 9.19 -17.59 13.25
C ASP A 66 9.98 -16.30 13.50
N GLU A 67 9.45 -15.17 13.05
CA GLU A 67 10.02 -13.84 13.28
C GLU A 67 10.07 -13.50 14.77
N ALA A 68 8.96 -13.64 15.51
CA ALA A 68 8.89 -13.35 16.94
C ALA A 68 9.86 -14.23 17.75
N ILE A 69 9.92 -15.54 17.42
CA ILE A 69 10.85 -16.48 18.06
C ILE A 69 12.31 -16.07 17.80
N LYS A 70 12.65 -15.73 16.55
CA LYS A 70 14.02 -15.30 16.18
C LYS A 70 14.41 -14.01 16.90
N ARG A 71 13.46 -13.08 17.04
CA ARG A 71 13.66 -11.78 17.69
C ARG A 71 13.72 -11.89 19.21
N ARG A 72 13.15 -12.97 19.76
CA ARG A 72 12.95 -13.22 21.20
C ARG A 72 11.99 -12.22 21.83
N ASP A 73 10.88 -11.95 21.15
CA ASP A 73 9.83 -11.07 21.66
C ASP A 73 9.11 -11.73 22.86
N SER A 74 8.67 -10.94 23.84
CA SER A 74 7.90 -11.45 24.99
C SER A 74 6.43 -11.68 24.68
N ALA A 75 5.91 -10.97 23.68
CA ALA A 75 4.52 -11.08 23.28
C ALA A 75 4.33 -10.75 21.80
N ILE A 76 3.29 -11.33 21.23
CA ILE A 76 2.71 -10.92 19.95
C ILE A 76 1.35 -10.30 20.24
N VAL A 77 1.07 -9.15 19.64
CA VAL A 77 -0.29 -8.59 19.59
C VAL A 77 -0.77 -8.74 18.15
N ALA A 78 -1.68 -9.70 17.93
CA ALA A 78 -2.24 -10.01 16.63
C ALA A 78 -3.65 -9.41 16.51
N TYR A 79 -3.89 -8.59 15.49
CA TYR A 79 -5.19 -7.96 15.26
C TYR A 79 -6.30 -9.00 15.13
N HIS A 80 -6.09 -10.01 14.29
CA HIS A 80 -7.00 -11.13 14.13
C HIS A 80 -6.75 -12.22 15.17
N PRO A 81 -7.82 -12.81 15.72
CA PRO A 81 -7.70 -13.86 16.72
C PRO A 81 -7.16 -15.13 16.07
N ILE A 82 -5.93 -15.51 16.45
CA ILE A 82 -5.38 -16.80 16.03
C ILE A 82 -6.28 -17.95 16.47
N ILE A 83 -6.93 -17.87 17.63
CA ILE A 83 -7.96 -18.83 18.05
C ILE A 83 -9.32 -18.20 17.79
N PHE A 84 -9.87 -18.32 16.58
CA PHE A 84 -11.19 -17.74 16.29
C PHE A 84 -12.35 -18.61 16.81
N ARG A 85 -12.19 -19.93 16.76
CA ARG A 85 -13.13 -20.90 17.33
C ARG A 85 -12.41 -21.75 18.37
N GLY A 86 -13.13 -22.15 19.42
CA GLY A 86 -12.57 -22.97 20.49
C GLY A 86 -11.88 -24.24 19.95
N LEU A 87 -10.62 -24.42 20.33
CA LEU A 87 -9.82 -25.58 19.95
C LEU A 87 -10.21 -26.78 20.83
N LYS A 88 -10.54 -27.92 20.19
CA LYS A 88 -10.81 -29.18 20.90
C LYS A 88 -9.53 -29.95 21.27
N SER A 89 -8.42 -29.62 20.60
CA SER A 89 -7.10 -30.22 20.81
C SER A 89 -6.03 -29.26 20.32
N ILE A 90 -4.81 -29.36 20.87
CA ILE A 90 -3.63 -28.63 20.38
C ILE A 90 -2.55 -29.66 20.05
N THR A 91 -2.20 -29.78 18.76
CA THR A 91 -1.32 -30.82 18.24
C THR A 91 -0.38 -30.28 17.16
N LEU A 92 0.65 -31.04 16.82
CA LEU A 92 1.55 -30.70 15.72
C LEU A 92 0.97 -31.05 14.32
N ASN A 93 -0.28 -31.51 14.22
CA ASN A 93 -0.88 -31.87 12.92
C ASN A 93 -1.52 -30.67 12.20
N ASP A 94 -1.69 -29.55 12.90
CA ASP A 94 -2.32 -28.35 12.37
C ASP A 94 -1.34 -27.15 12.42
N PRO A 95 -1.15 -26.40 11.33
CA PRO A 95 -0.16 -25.31 11.29
C PRO A 95 -0.39 -24.17 12.30
N GLN A 96 -1.65 -23.85 12.58
CA GLN A 96 -2.02 -22.82 13.56
C GLN A 96 -1.66 -23.31 14.97
N GLN A 97 -2.03 -24.55 15.31
CA GLN A 97 -1.69 -25.18 16.60
C GLN A 97 -0.17 -25.38 16.77
N GLN A 98 0.56 -25.75 15.71
CA GLN A 98 2.03 -25.80 15.74
C GLN A 98 2.64 -24.46 16.13
N SER A 99 2.12 -23.35 15.58
CA SER A 99 2.60 -22.01 15.90
C SER A 99 2.35 -21.68 17.38
N LEU A 100 1.15 -21.98 17.90
CA LEU A 100 0.82 -21.81 19.32
C LEU A 100 1.74 -22.64 20.24
N LEU A 101 1.96 -23.92 19.93
CA LEU A 101 2.85 -24.80 20.71
C LEU A 101 4.29 -24.27 20.74
N ARG A 102 4.80 -23.81 19.60
CA ARG A 102 6.15 -23.26 19.48
C ARG A 102 6.31 -21.96 20.25
N LEU A 103 5.34 -21.04 20.15
CA LEU A 103 5.34 -19.79 20.90
C LEU A 103 5.28 -20.05 22.42
N ALA A 104 4.41 -20.95 22.86
CA ALA A 104 4.32 -21.35 24.26
C ALA A 104 5.63 -21.95 24.78
N GLN A 105 6.27 -22.83 24.00
CA GLN A 105 7.57 -23.43 24.34
C GLN A 105 8.70 -22.39 24.46
N GLU A 106 8.62 -21.31 23.69
CA GLU A 106 9.56 -20.21 23.72
C GLU A 106 9.19 -19.13 24.76
N GLY A 107 8.06 -19.24 25.47
CA GLY A 107 7.68 -18.21 26.45
C GLY A 107 7.12 -16.93 25.82
N ILE A 108 6.53 -17.03 24.63
CA ILE A 108 5.93 -15.91 23.89
C ILE A 108 4.41 -15.99 23.97
N SER A 109 3.79 -14.98 24.58
CA SER A 109 2.33 -14.90 24.71
C SER A 109 1.68 -14.24 23.48
N VAL A 110 0.39 -14.49 23.25
CA VAL A 110 -0.38 -13.90 22.16
C VAL A 110 -1.62 -13.21 22.72
N TYR A 111 -1.72 -11.90 22.48
CA TYR A 111 -2.89 -11.08 22.79
C TYR A 111 -3.58 -10.65 21.49
N CYS A 112 -4.90 -10.56 21.52
CA CYS A 112 -5.70 -10.14 20.37
C CYS A 112 -6.73 -9.07 20.79
N PRO A 113 -6.67 -7.84 20.24
CA PRO A 113 -7.64 -6.80 20.56
C PRO A 113 -8.85 -6.76 19.61
N HIS A 114 -8.73 -7.32 18.41
CA HIS A 114 -9.75 -7.43 17.34
C HIS A 114 -10.84 -6.34 17.37
N THR A 115 -12.10 -6.71 17.63
CA THR A 115 -13.23 -5.77 17.53
C THR A 115 -13.20 -4.68 18.60
N ALA A 116 -12.43 -4.81 19.68
CA ALA A 116 -12.23 -3.69 20.60
C ALA A 116 -11.52 -2.53 19.89
N VAL A 117 -10.58 -2.79 18.96
CA VAL A 117 -9.91 -1.75 18.16
C VAL A 117 -10.89 -1.10 17.18
N ASP A 118 -11.82 -1.88 16.65
CA ASP A 118 -12.88 -1.40 15.75
C ASP A 118 -13.88 -0.48 16.46
N ALA A 119 -14.16 -0.79 17.73
CA ALA A 119 -15.16 -0.10 18.53
C ALA A 119 -14.69 1.27 19.03
N VAL A 120 -13.46 1.35 19.55
CA VAL A 120 -13.01 2.54 20.29
C VAL A 120 -13.03 3.82 19.44
N PRO A 121 -13.28 5.00 20.06
CA PRO A 121 -12.96 6.28 19.43
C PRO A 121 -11.46 6.37 19.15
N ASP A 122 -11.10 7.10 18.09
CA ASP A 122 -9.73 7.16 17.54
C ASP A 122 -9.15 5.76 17.22
N GLY A 123 -10.06 4.82 16.94
CA GLY A 123 -9.81 3.44 16.58
C GLY A 123 -9.58 3.23 15.09
N MET A 124 -9.76 1.99 14.67
CA MET A 124 -9.54 1.55 13.30
C MET A 124 -10.49 2.28 12.31
N ALA A 125 -11.79 2.28 12.61
CA ALA A 125 -12.80 2.90 11.74
C ALA A 125 -12.60 4.42 11.62
N ASP A 126 -12.17 5.07 12.69
CA ASP A 126 -11.88 6.51 12.71
C ASP A 126 -10.69 6.88 11.82
N TRP A 127 -9.64 6.07 11.84
CA TRP A 127 -8.50 6.23 10.94
C TRP A 127 -8.89 6.07 9.46
N LEU A 128 -9.78 5.13 9.14
CA LEU A 128 -10.30 5.00 7.77
C LEU A 128 -11.15 6.21 7.34
N CYS A 129 -11.93 6.81 8.26
CA CYS A 129 -12.63 8.07 7.99
C CYS A 129 -11.66 9.22 7.69
N ASP A 130 -10.51 9.26 8.35
CA ASP A 130 -9.48 10.25 8.09
C ASP A 130 -8.89 10.11 6.67
N LEU A 131 -8.76 8.88 6.16
CA LEU A 131 -8.39 8.65 4.75
C LEU A 131 -9.47 9.19 3.82
N VAL A 132 -10.74 8.82 4.05
CA VAL A 132 -11.88 9.22 3.22
C VAL A 132 -12.03 10.74 3.12
N THR A 133 -11.72 11.45 4.20
CA THR A 133 -11.89 12.90 4.30
C THR A 133 -10.64 13.68 3.93
N GLY A 134 -9.51 13.01 3.74
CA GLY A 134 -8.21 13.66 3.52
C GLY A 134 -7.67 14.36 4.77
N ALA A 135 -8.10 13.98 5.97
CA ALA A 135 -7.52 14.46 7.23
C ALA A 135 -6.07 13.99 7.39
N ILE A 136 -5.73 12.87 6.75
CA ILE A 136 -4.40 12.31 6.76
C ILE A 136 -3.91 11.98 5.35
N SER A 137 -2.63 12.20 5.10
CA SER A 137 -1.96 11.91 3.83
C SER A 137 -0.59 11.26 4.06
N PRO A 138 -0.17 10.30 3.20
CA PRO A 138 1.19 9.76 3.24
C PRO A 138 2.24 10.85 3.06
N ASP A 139 3.42 10.69 3.67
CA ASP A 139 4.54 11.59 3.40
C ASP A 139 4.98 11.53 1.93
N SER A 140 5.14 12.72 1.33
CA SER A 140 5.46 12.88 -0.11
C SER A 140 6.79 12.25 -0.53
N ASN A 141 7.71 12.00 0.40
CA ASN A 141 9.05 11.47 0.15
C ASN A 141 9.15 9.94 -0.02
N GLU A 142 8.07 9.18 0.18
CA GLU A 142 8.13 7.70 0.18
C GLU A 142 7.58 7.02 -1.08
N SER A 143 7.03 7.78 -2.03
CA SER A 143 6.32 7.29 -3.23
C SER A 143 7.15 6.51 -4.27
N SER A 144 8.36 6.03 -3.93
CA SER A 144 9.22 5.31 -4.89
C SER A 144 10.08 4.19 -4.30
N LYS A 145 9.80 3.72 -3.08
CA LYS A 145 10.55 2.58 -2.52
C LYS A 145 9.59 1.42 -2.27
N ASN A 146 9.96 0.27 -2.83
CA ASN A 146 9.40 -1.07 -2.55
C ASN A 146 8.29 -1.56 -3.49
N ALA A 147 8.66 -1.78 -4.75
CA ALA A 147 8.28 -3.02 -5.43
C ALA A 147 9.57 -3.81 -5.66
N ALA A 148 9.81 -4.86 -4.87
CA ALA A 148 10.85 -5.83 -5.23
C ALA A 148 10.45 -6.41 -6.60
N LYS A 149 11.24 -6.11 -7.64
CA LYS A 149 11.08 -6.69 -8.98
C LYS A 149 11.42 -8.19 -8.92
N LEU A 150 10.47 -8.99 -8.46
CA LEU A 150 10.49 -10.43 -8.64
C LEU A 150 10.03 -10.72 -10.07
N THR A 151 10.92 -11.30 -10.87
CA THR A 151 10.69 -11.61 -12.26
C THR A 151 9.67 -12.75 -12.38
N SER A 152 8.53 -12.48 -13.03
CA SER A 152 7.53 -13.50 -13.37
C SER A 152 8.04 -14.42 -14.48
N SER A 153 7.77 -15.72 -14.37
CA SER A 153 7.94 -16.69 -15.46
C SER A 153 6.83 -16.61 -16.51
N SER A 154 5.72 -15.92 -16.22
CA SER A 154 4.64 -15.65 -17.16
C SER A 154 4.89 -14.37 -17.94
N GLY A 155 4.87 -14.44 -19.28
CA GLY A 155 4.95 -13.28 -20.16
C GLY A 155 3.70 -12.38 -20.12
N SER A 156 2.54 -12.92 -19.73
CA SER A 156 1.24 -12.22 -19.83
C SER A 156 0.78 -11.56 -18.53
N TYR A 157 1.34 -11.93 -17.38
CA TYR A 157 0.89 -11.48 -16.06
C TYR A 157 2.05 -11.12 -15.13
N SER A 158 1.87 -10.09 -14.31
CA SER A 158 2.81 -9.69 -13.26
C SER A 158 2.93 -10.76 -12.17
N GLN A 159 3.93 -10.64 -11.30
CA GLN A 159 3.88 -11.35 -10.02
C GLN A 159 2.80 -10.72 -9.11
N PRO A 160 2.26 -11.47 -8.14
CA PRO A 160 1.37 -10.90 -7.13
C PRO A 160 2.09 -9.78 -6.39
N THR A 161 1.50 -8.59 -6.40
CA THR A 161 1.99 -7.42 -5.68
C THR A 161 1.11 -7.22 -4.44
N TYR A 162 1.72 -7.04 -3.29
CA TYR A 162 1.01 -6.87 -2.02
C TYR A 162 1.00 -5.42 -1.62
N ILE A 163 -0.13 -4.94 -1.10
CA ILE A 163 -0.27 -3.56 -0.64
C ILE A 163 0.64 -3.36 0.56
N GLN A 164 1.46 -2.30 0.50
CA GLN A 164 2.31 -1.88 1.60
C GLN A 164 1.76 -0.55 2.11
N PRO A 165 1.24 -0.49 3.35
CA PRO A 165 0.77 0.77 3.89
C PRO A 165 1.95 1.75 4.05
N PRO A 166 1.71 3.06 3.92
CA PRO A 166 2.76 4.06 4.07
C PRO A 166 3.41 3.99 5.46
N SER A 167 4.73 4.21 5.53
CA SER A 167 5.50 4.12 6.79
C SER A 167 5.13 5.25 7.75
N SER A 168 4.83 6.41 7.18
CA SER A 168 4.49 7.62 7.90
C SER A 168 3.31 8.35 7.25
N ILE A 169 2.54 9.02 8.09
CA ILE A 169 1.31 9.72 7.74
C ILE A 169 1.38 11.10 8.40
N THR A 170 1.03 12.13 7.64
CA THR A 170 0.94 13.53 8.09
C THR A 170 -0.50 14.00 8.13
N ALA A 171 -0.78 14.92 9.04
CA ALA A 171 -2.06 15.61 9.09
C ALA A 171 -2.19 16.59 7.91
N SER A 172 -3.35 16.56 7.26
CA SER A 172 -3.75 17.48 6.19
C SER A 172 -5.11 18.10 6.50
N SER A 173 -5.49 19.14 5.77
CA SER A 173 -6.81 19.78 5.96
C SER A 173 -7.91 18.87 5.41
N PRO A 174 -8.81 18.32 6.25
CA PRO A 174 -9.89 17.48 5.76
C PRO A 174 -10.96 18.29 5.03
N THR A 175 -11.64 17.64 4.10
CA THR A 175 -12.91 18.14 3.56
C THR A 175 -13.92 18.29 4.70
N PRO A 176 -14.67 19.41 4.82
CA PRO A 176 -15.63 19.62 5.90
C PRO A 176 -16.66 18.49 6.00
N HIS A 177 -16.79 17.90 7.19
CA HIS A 177 -17.67 16.76 7.43
C HIS A 177 -18.06 16.64 8.91
N THR A 178 -19.07 15.82 9.18
CA THR A 178 -19.37 15.28 10.52
C THR A 178 -19.16 13.77 10.53
N ARG A 179 -18.98 13.21 11.73
CA ARG A 179 -18.80 11.78 11.96
C ARG A 179 -19.74 11.31 13.07
N SER A 180 -20.30 10.12 12.92
CA SER A 180 -21.08 9.45 13.96
C SER A 180 -20.86 7.94 13.95
N THR A 181 -21.01 7.29 15.09
CA THR A 181 -20.95 5.83 15.21
C THR A 181 -22.23 5.17 14.67
N ILE A 182 -22.09 4.12 13.86
CA ILE A 182 -23.24 3.46 13.22
C ILE A 182 -24.00 2.57 14.21
N HIS A 183 -23.29 1.66 14.89
CA HIS A 183 -23.85 0.80 15.94
C HIS A 183 -23.13 1.07 17.27
N PRO A 184 -23.63 2.02 18.10
CA PRO A 184 -23.02 2.34 19.39
C PRO A 184 -22.90 1.13 20.32
N SER A 185 -21.87 1.11 21.15
CA SER A 185 -21.62 0.06 22.13
C SER A 185 -22.71 0.05 23.21
N ALA A 186 -23.06 -1.14 23.70
CA ALA A 186 -24.04 -1.27 24.77
C ALA A 186 -23.49 -0.76 26.10
N CYS A 187 -24.33 -0.06 26.88
CA CYS A 187 -23.96 0.41 28.22
C CYS A 187 -23.79 -0.75 29.21
N PRO A 188 -22.90 -0.62 30.22
CA PRO A 188 -22.05 0.54 30.50
C PRO A 188 -20.80 0.57 29.60
N VAL A 189 -20.52 1.74 29.05
CA VAL A 189 -19.31 2.03 28.28
C VAL A 189 -18.25 2.56 29.25
N PRO A 190 -16.96 2.17 29.14
CA PRO A 190 -15.89 2.71 29.99
C PRO A 190 -15.76 4.23 29.85
N GLU A 191 -15.30 4.90 30.91
CA GLU A 191 -15.06 6.36 30.91
C GLU A 191 -14.04 6.74 29.83
N GLY A 192 -14.35 7.77 29.02
CA GLY A 192 -13.52 8.22 27.90
C GLY A 192 -13.74 7.45 26.60
N PHE A 193 -14.71 6.54 26.56
CA PHE A 193 -15.07 5.74 25.38
C PHE A 193 -16.52 5.95 24.93
N GLU A 194 -17.15 7.07 25.29
CA GLU A 194 -18.59 7.31 25.14
C GLU A 194 -19.11 7.15 23.70
N ASP A 195 -18.27 7.46 22.70
CA ASP A 195 -18.58 7.33 21.28
C ASP A 195 -18.25 5.95 20.68
N ALA A 196 -17.86 4.97 21.50
CA ALA A 196 -17.45 3.64 21.04
C ALA A 196 -18.59 2.88 20.36
N GLY A 197 -18.27 2.12 19.32
CA GLY A 197 -19.19 1.21 18.64
C GLY A 197 -18.73 0.86 17.23
N MET A 198 -19.48 -0.01 16.55
CA MET A 198 -19.09 -0.57 15.27
C MET A 198 -19.43 0.36 14.11
N GLY A 199 -18.43 0.58 13.25
CA GLY A 199 -18.54 1.39 12.06
C GLY A 199 -18.66 2.89 12.32
N ARG A 200 -18.37 3.68 11.29
CA ARG A 200 -18.50 5.14 11.30
C ARG A 200 -19.24 5.62 10.06
N LEU A 201 -20.09 6.60 10.24
CA LEU A 201 -20.76 7.32 9.16
C LEU A 201 -20.12 8.70 9.04
N VAL A 202 -19.48 8.94 7.90
CA VAL A 202 -18.99 10.27 7.51
C VAL A 202 -20.07 10.95 6.69
N THR A 203 -20.35 12.21 7.01
CA THR A 203 -21.32 13.04 6.31
C THR A 203 -20.64 14.35 5.89
N PHE A 204 -20.25 14.47 4.63
CA PHE A 204 -19.60 15.69 4.10
C PHE A 204 -20.56 16.87 4.12
N SER A 205 -20.11 18.11 4.32
CA SER A 205 -21.01 19.27 4.26
C SER A 205 -21.62 19.46 2.87
N GLU A 206 -20.82 19.23 1.83
CA GLU A 206 -21.19 19.26 0.41
C GLU A 206 -20.87 17.92 -0.26
N PRO A 207 -21.67 17.44 -1.23
CA PRO A 207 -21.36 16.22 -1.98
C PRO A 207 -19.98 16.27 -2.66
N GLN A 208 -19.25 15.16 -2.62
CA GLN A 208 -17.91 15.03 -3.20
C GLN A 208 -17.90 14.03 -4.37
N PRO A 209 -17.09 14.24 -5.43
CA PRO A 209 -16.96 13.25 -6.50
C PRO A 209 -16.38 11.92 -5.99
N LEU A 210 -16.96 10.79 -6.43
CA LEU A 210 -16.48 9.45 -6.05
C LEU A 210 -15.01 9.25 -6.40
N ALA A 211 -14.57 9.72 -7.57
CA ALA A 211 -13.17 9.65 -8.02
C ALA A 211 -12.20 10.29 -6.99
N SER A 212 -12.55 11.47 -6.47
CA SER A 212 -11.72 12.17 -5.49
C SER A 212 -11.60 11.39 -4.18
N ILE A 213 -12.67 10.76 -3.72
CA ILE A 213 -12.65 9.92 -2.52
C ILE A 213 -11.80 8.67 -2.75
N ILE A 214 -11.94 8.03 -3.92
CA ILE A 214 -11.12 6.89 -4.32
C ILE A 214 -9.62 7.27 -4.33
N ASP A 215 -9.25 8.43 -4.86
CA ASP A 215 -7.87 8.91 -4.86
C ASP A 215 -7.34 9.17 -3.44
N LEU A 216 -8.17 9.65 -2.52
CA LEU A 216 -7.81 9.83 -1.12
C LEU A 216 -7.58 8.48 -0.43
N ILE A 217 -8.51 7.54 -0.59
CA ILE A 217 -8.41 6.18 -0.07
C ILE A 217 -7.17 5.46 -0.63
N ALA A 218 -6.96 5.51 -1.95
CA ALA A 218 -5.82 4.87 -2.61
C ALA A 218 -4.49 5.42 -2.09
N ARG A 219 -4.34 6.75 -2.01
CA ARG A 219 -3.13 7.37 -1.45
C ARG A 219 -2.92 6.94 0.00
N GLY A 220 -3.95 7.07 0.82
CA GLY A 220 -3.89 6.77 2.24
C GLY A 220 -3.56 5.30 2.57
N THR A 221 -3.88 4.38 1.66
CA THR A 221 -3.62 2.93 1.82
C THR A 221 -2.37 2.43 1.10
N GLY A 222 -1.57 3.33 0.50
CA GLY A 222 -0.28 2.98 -0.11
C GLY A 222 -0.30 2.81 -1.63
N ASN A 223 -1.24 3.46 -2.31
CA ASN A 223 -1.43 3.42 -3.77
C ASN A 223 -1.44 1.99 -4.33
N PRO A 224 -2.41 1.17 -3.91
CA PRO A 224 -2.53 -0.18 -4.43
C PRO A 224 -2.65 -0.21 -5.95
N ALA A 225 -2.03 -1.21 -6.57
CA ALA A 225 -2.03 -1.37 -8.02
C ALA A 225 -3.44 -1.67 -8.60
N GLY A 226 -4.39 -2.07 -7.75
CA GLY A 226 -5.79 -2.27 -8.08
C GLY A 226 -6.61 -2.69 -6.85
N PHE A 227 -7.91 -2.44 -6.88
CA PHE A 227 -8.87 -2.84 -5.86
C PHE A 227 -10.29 -2.86 -6.43
N SER A 228 -11.22 -3.42 -5.66
CA SER A 228 -12.61 -3.63 -6.12
C SER A 228 -13.45 -2.38 -5.90
N VAL A 229 -14.13 -1.94 -6.95
CA VAL A 229 -15.14 -0.88 -6.90
C VAL A 229 -16.42 -1.41 -7.53
N ALA A 230 -17.55 -1.23 -6.85
CA ALA A 230 -18.87 -1.49 -7.41
C ALA A 230 -19.67 -0.19 -7.47
N ILE A 231 -20.32 0.07 -8.60
CA ILE A 231 -21.17 1.23 -8.82
C ILE A 231 -22.49 0.78 -9.45
N PRO A 232 -23.58 1.58 -9.35
CA PRO A 232 -24.82 1.32 -10.08
C PRO A 232 -24.53 1.12 -11.57
N GLN A 233 -25.11 0.07 -12.18
CA GLN A 233 -24.79 -0.32 -13.57
C GLN A 233 -25.18 0.73 -14.62
N SER A 234 -26.09 1.65 -14.27
CA SER A 234 -26.52 2.77 -15.11
C SER A 234 -25.65 4.03 -14.95
N ALA A 235 -24.71 4.04 -14.01
CA ALA A 235 -23.87 5.20 -13.70
C ALA A 235 -22.43 5.03 -14.20
N SER A 236 -21.76 6.14 -14.47
CA SER A 236 -20.31 6.18 -14.65
C SER A 236 -19.63 6.70 -13.39
N LEU A 237 -18.37 6.31 -13.16
CA LEU A 237 -17.61 6.72 -11.98
C LEU A 237 -17.52 8.26 -11.83
N ASP A 238 -17.36 8.98 -12.93
CA ASP A 238 -17.26 10.45 -12.95
C ASP A 238 -18.60 11.16 -12.65
N SER A 239 -19.72 10.46 -12.81
CA SER A 239 -21.06 11.03 -12.59
C SER A 239 -21.52 10.96 -11.13
N ILE A 240 -20.86 10.15 -10.28
CA ILE A 240 -21.33 9.84 -8.93
C ILE A 240 -20.84 10.89 -7.93
N GLN A 241 -21.79 11.43 -7.16
CA GLN A 241 -21.54 12.36 -6.06
C GLN A 241 -21.91 11.68 -4.73
N ILE A 242 -21.03 11.80 -3.74
CA ILE A 242 -21.12 11.12 -2.45
C ILE A 242 -21.27 12.15 -1.35
N ARG A 243 -22.37 12.10 -0.60
CA ARG A 243 -22.61 12.94 0.58
C ARG A 243 -22.33 12.17 1.87
N THR A 244 -22.61 10.87 1.88
CA THR A 244 -22.47 9.99 3.03
C THR A 244 -21.57 8.78 2.74
N VAL A 245 -20.66 8.48 3.66
CA VAL A 245 -19.75 7.32 3.56
C VAL A 245 -19.85 6.48 4.81
N GLY A 246 -20.27 5.23 4.67
CA GLY A 246 -20.21 4.23 5.73
C GLY A 246 -18.88 3.51 5.69
N VAL A 247 -18.17 3.53 6.81
CA VAL A 247 -16.82 2.99 6.96
C VAL A 247 -16.83 1.87 7.98
N CYS A 248 -16.32 0.70 7.59
CA CYS A 248 -16.09 -0.43 8.49
C CYS A 248 -14.85 -1.21 8.04
N PRO A 249 -13.81 -1.36 8.86
CA PRO A 249 -12.67 -2.23 8.54
C PRO A 249 -13.10 -3.70 8.38
N GLY A 250 -12.27 -4.50 7.71
CA GLY A 250 -12.49 -5.93 7.53
C GLY A 250 -13.77 -6.24 6.73
N SER A 251 -14.63 -7.11 7.28
CA SER A 251 -15.90 -7.52 6.65
C SER A 251 -17.09 -6.67 7.12
N GLY A 252 -17.35 -5.56 6.42
CA GLY A 252 -18.31 -4.55 6.86
C GLY A 252 -19.77 -4.71 6.47
N ALA A 253 -20.17 -5.74 5.69
CA ALA A 253 -21.53 -5.83 5.13
C ALA A 253 -22.65 -5.73 6.19
N GLY A 254 -22.52 -6.46 7.30
CA GLY A 254 -23.51 -6.46 8.38
C GLY A 254 -23.66 -5.11 9.10
N VAL A 255 -22.58 -4.32 9.14
CA VAL A 255 -22.52 -2.99 9.76
C VAL A 255 -23.10 -1.94 8.81
N LEU A 256 -22.68 -1.96 7.54
CA LEU A 256 -22.88 -0.87 6.59
C LEU A 256 -24.22 -0.91 5.86
N MET A 257 -24.77 -2.10 5.58
CA MET A 257 -26.01 -2.24 4.81
C MET A 257 -27.24 -1.64 5.51
N LYS A 258 -27.15 -1.43 6.83
CA LYS A 258 -28.20 -0.82 7.67
C LYS A 258 -27.68 0.39 8.43
N ALA A 259 -26.70 1.11 7.84
CA ALA A 259 -26.05 2.21 8.53
C ALA A 259 -26.98 3.40 8.81
N THR A 260 -28.02 3.58 8.00
CA THR A 260 -29.01 4.65 8.18
C THR A 260 -30.41 4.07 8.26
N SER A 261 -31.36 4.85 8.80
CA SER A 261 -32.78 4.50 8.80
C SER A 261 -33.37 4.31 7.40
N SER A 262 -32.77 4.96 6.39
CA SER A 262 -33.11 4.86 4.97
C SER A 262 -32.39 3.74 4.21
N GLY A 263 -31.45 3.02 4.84
CA GLY A 263 -30.66 1.95 4.20
C GLY A 263 -29.15 2.24 4.19
N PRO A 264 -28.40 1.71 3.21
CA PRO A 264 -26.97 1.97 3.09
C PRO A 264 -26.68 3.44 2.76
N PRO A 265 -25.48 3.94 3.09
CA PRO A 265 -25.01 5.28 2.69
C PRO A 265 -24.66 5.33 1.20
N ASP A 266 -24.36 6.53 0.67
CA ASP A 266 -24.02 6.72 -0.75
C ASP A 266 -22.77 5.94 -1.15
N LEU A 267 -21.81 5.77 -0.23
CA LEU A 267 -20.61 4.96 -0.42
C LEU A 267 -20.36 4.05 0.79
N LEU A 268 -20.11 2.76 0.52
CA LEU A 268 -19.59 1.81 1.51
C LEU A 268 -18.09 1.65 1.30
N PHE A 269 -17.31 1.89 2.34
CA PHE A 269 -15.87 1.65 2.36
C PHE A 269 -15.50 0.59 3.39
N THR A 270 -14.95 -0.53 2.94
CA THR A 270 -14.59 -1.67 3.80
C THR A 270 -13.52 -2.55 3.17
N GLY A 271 -13.10 -3.62 3.85
CA GLY A 271 -12.14 -4.58 3.31
C GLY A 271 -12.79 -5.54 2.33
N GLU A 272 -13.93 -6.13 2.70
CA GLU A 272 -14.64 -7.08 1.84
C GLU A 272 -16.18 -6.95 1.93
N LEU A 273 -16.83 -7.23 0.79
CA LEU A 273 -18.27 -7.47 0.65
C LEU A 273 -18.48 -8.74 -0.17
N SER A 274 -19.51 -9.52 0.15
CA SER A 274 -19.93 -10.62 -0.73
C SER A 274 -20.50 -10.06 -2.04
N HIS A 275 -20.52 -10.89 -3.09
CA HIS A 275 -21.11 -10.50 -4.38
C HIS A 275 -22.56 -10.02 -4.23
N HIS A 276 -23.37 -10.71 -3.42
CA HIS A 276 -24.77 -10.37 -3.23
C HIS A 276 -24.96 -9.09 -2.41
N ASP A 277 -24.10 -8.83 -1.42
CA ASP A 277 -24.15 -7.57 -0.67
C ASP A 277 -23.75 -6.39 -1.55
N ALA A 278 -22.72 -6.55 -2.38
CA ALA A 278 -22.31 -5.52 -3.34
C ALA A 278 -23.42 -5.24 -4.35
N LEU A 279 -24.06 -6.28 -4.89
CA LEU A 279 -25.21 -6.14 -5.78
C LEU A 279 -26.38 -5.42 -5.09
N ALA A 280 -26.71 -5.81 -3.86
CA ALA A 280 -27.79 -5.18 -3.09
C ALA A 280 -27.50 -3.72 -2.75
N ALA A 281 -26.24 -3.33 -2.55
CA ALA A 281 -25.83 -1.95 -2.34
C ALA A 281 -26.03 -1.12 -3.62
N ILE A 282 -25.53 -1.59 -4.76
CA ILE A 282 -25.63 -0.84 -6.03
C ILE A 282 -27.06 -0.71 -6.55
N GLU A 283 -27.93 -1.72 -6.33
CA GLU A 283 -29.36 -1.65 -6.67
C GLU A 283 -30.12 -0.64 -5.80
N ARG A 284 -29.57 -0.26 -4.64
CA ARG A 284 -30.09 0.81 -3.77
C ARG A 284 -29.47 2.18 -4.08
N GLY A 285 -28.61 2.27 -5.10
CA GLY A 285 -27.96 3.51 -5.53
C GLY A 285 -26.62 3.80 -4.85
N SER A 286 -26.12 2.92 -3.97
CA SER A 286 -24.83 3.09 -3.30
C SER A 286 -23.67 2.67 -4.20
N ALA A 287 -22.50 3.27 -4.00
CA ALA A 287 -21.22 2.76 -4.46
C ALA A 287 -20.53 1.93 -3.36
N VAL A 288 -19.58 1.08 -3.75
CA VAL A 288 -18.76 0.29 -2.85
C VAL A 288 -17.30 0.42 -3.25
N VAL A 289 -16.44 0.67 -2.28
CA VAL A 289 -14.98 0.52 -2.40
C VAL A 289 -14.54 -0.55 -1.42
N ALA A 290 -13.95 -1.63 -1.93
CA ALA A 290 -13.46 -2.75 -1.13
C ALA A 290 -11.95 -2.94 -1.36
N LEU A 291 -11.16 -2.81 -0.30
CA LEU A 291 -9.69 -2.81 -0.35
C LEU A 291 -9.03 -4.15 0.06
N PHE A 292 -9.73 -5.26 -0.09
CA PHE A 292 -9.36 -6.56 0.51
C PHE A 292 -9.33 -6.47 2.05
N HIS A 293 -9.63 -7.58 2.73
CA HIS A 293 -9.91 -7.62 4.17
C HIS A 293 -8.88 -6.84 5.00
N SER A 294 -7.63 -7.32 5.02
CA SER A 294 -6.62 -6.85 5.97
C SER A 294 -5.96 -5.53 5.59
N ASN A 295 -6.03 -5.09 4.33
CA ASN A 295 -5.39 -3.82 3.94
C ASN A 295 -6.10 -2.60 4.52
N THR A 296 -7.36 -2.74 4.94
CA THR A 296 -8.06 -1.71 5.72
C THR A 296 -7.58 -1.62 7.18
N GLU A 297 -6.80 -2.60 7.65
CA GLU A 297 -6.33 -2.68 9.05
C GLU A 297 -4.83 -2.41 9.17
N ARG A 298 -4.05 -2.91 8.20
CA ARG A 298 -2.58 -2.91 8.21
C ARG A 298 -1.96 -1.53 8.42
N GLY A 299 -2.52 -0.50 7.79
CA GLY A 299 -2.02 0.86 7.93
C GLY A 299 -2.19 1.43 9.34
N TYR A 300 -3.27 1.10 10.04
CA TYR A 300 -3.46 1.50 11.43
C TYR A 300 -2.52 0.77 12.37
N VAL A 301 -2.34 -0.54 12.20
CA VAL A 301 -1.40 -1.33 13.01
C VAL A 301 0.01 -0.74 12.90
N ARG A 302 0.46 -0.43 11.68
CA ARG A 302 1.79 0.13 11.41
C ARG A 302 1.94 1.59 11.86
N GLY A 303 0.99 2.45 11.47
CA GLY A 303 1.09 3.91 11.60
C GLY A 303 0.57 4.48 12.92
N VAL A 304 -0.37 3.80 13.59
CA VAL A 304 -1.09 4.33 14.76
C VAL A 304 -0.92 3.44 15.99
N MET A 305 -1.36 2.17 15.91
CA MET A 305 -1.36 1.24 17.05
C MET A 305 0.05 1.05 17.63
N ARG A 306 1.08 0.92 16.77
CA ARG A 306 2.48 0.84 17.19
C ARG A 306 2.86 1.95 18.17
N ARG A 307 2.59 3.20 17.81
CA ARG A 307 2.94 4.37 18.63
C ARG A 307 2.06 4.46 19.89
N LYS A 308 0.76 4.21 19.76
CA LYS A 308 -0.18 4.20 20.90
C LYS A 308 0.22 3.17 21.96
N LEU A 309 0.51 1.94 21.54
CA LEU A 309 0.96 0.88 22.45
C LEU A 309 2.33 1.19 23.04
N GLU A 310 3.28 1.66 22.23
CA GLU A 310 4.63 1.99 22.72
C GLU A 310 4.58 3.04 23.84
N GLN A 311 3.77 4.09 23.69
CA GLN A 311 3.59 5.11 24.72
C GLN A 311 2.95 4.52 25.99
N ALA A 312 1.81 3.84 25.86
CA ALA A 312 1.10 3.27 27.00
C ALA A 312 1.94 2.21 27.74
N LEU A 313 2.72 1.42 27.00
CA LEU A 313 3.58 0.37 27.55
C LEU A 313 4.79 0.94 28.27
N ARG A 314 5.39 2.04 27.81
CA ARG A 314 6.49 2.71 28.52
C ARG A 314 6.04 3.22 29.89
N GLU A 315 4.86 3.83 29.96
CA GLU A 315 4.26 4.30 31.21
C GLU A 315 3.95 3.14 32.16
N GLU A 316 3.26 2.11 31.65
CA GLU A 316 2.88 0.93 32.43
C GLU A 316 4.10 0.14 32.93
N TRP A 317 5.12 -0.01 32.08
CA TRP A 317 6.34 -0.74 32.42
C TRP A 317 7.17 0.00 33.47
N ALA A 318 7.25 1.33 33.40
CA ALA A 318 7.93 2.13 34.42
C ALA A 318 7.27 1.98 35.80
N SER A 319 5.93 2.00 35.86
CA SER A 319 5.19 1.77 37.11
C SER A 319 5.37 0.33 37.61
N SER A 320 5.07 -0.65 36.75
CA SER A 320 5.11 -2.08 37.10
C SER A 320 6.51 -2.54 37.53
N SER A 321 7.56 -2.00 36.93
CA SER A 321 8.94 -2.34 37.28
C SER A 321 9.35 -1.80 38.62
N LYS A 322 8.94 -0.57 38.96
CA LYS A 322 9.20 0.03 40.27
C LYS A 322 8.49 -0.77 41.37
N ASP A 323 7.21 -1.06 41.17
CA ASP A 323 6.39 -1.81 42.14
C ASP A 323 6.93 -3.25 42.30
N GLY A 324 7.31 -3.89 41.18
CA GLY A 324 7.91 -5.22 41.17
C GLY A 324 9.24 -5.30 41.92
N LEU A 325 10.15 -4.34 41.71
CA LEU A 325 11.42 -4.26 42.45
C LEU A 325 11.19 -4.03 43.94
N SER A 326 10.28 -3.14 44.32
CA SER A 326 9.97 -2.89 45.73
C SER A 326 9.43 -4.14 46.43
N THR A 327 8.57 -4.89 45.75
CA THR A 327 8.01 -6.16 46.27
C THR A 327 9.11 -7.22 46.42
N LEU A 328 10.02 -7.33 45.45
CA LEU A 328 11.16 -8.25 45.53
C LEU A 328 12.11 -7.90 46.69
N GLU A 329 12.38 -6.62 46.93
CA GLU A 329 13.19 -6.17 48.06
C GLU A 329 12.54 -6.52 49.42
N GLU A 330 11.22 -6.41 49.53
CA GLU A 330 10.47 -6.83 50.72
C GLU A 330 10.51 -8.34 50.93
N MET A 331 10.35 -9.12 49.86
CA MET A 331 10.42 -10.58 49.93
C MET A 331 11.86 -11.07 50.22
N ALA A 332 12.89 -10.40 49.71
CA ALA A 332 14.28 -10.74 49.97
C ALA A 332 14.63 -10.60 51.46
N LYS A 333 14.05 -9.61 52.16
CA LYS A 333 14.15 -9.48 53.62
C LYS A 333 13.52 -10.66 54.39
N GLN A 334 12.67 -11.45 53.74
CA GLN A 334 11.98 -12.62 54.31
C GLN A 334 12.62 -13.97 53.92
N GLY A 335 13.74 -13.99 53.18
CA GLY A 335 14.62 -15.18 53.06
C GLY A 335 14.41 -16.11 51.84
N GLY A 336 13.84 -15.66 50.72
CA GLY A 336 13.80 -16.42 49.47
C GLY A 336 14.96 -16.07 48.53
N SER A 337 15.65 -17.03 47.88
CA SER A 337 16.93 -16.74 47.19
C SER A 337 17.13 -17.27 45.76
N GLY A 338 16.16 -17.96 45.14
CA GLY A 338 16.40 -18.60 43.81
C GLY A 338 15.57 -18.07 42.63
N VAL A 339 14.30 -17.73 42.87
CA VAL A 339 13.37 -17.19 41.84
C VAL A 339 13.51 -15.67 41.70
N MET A 340 14.12 -15.02 42.70
CA MET A 340 14.22 -13.57 42.79
C MET A 340 15.18 -12.97 41.76
N ASP A 341 16.37 -13.56 41.57
CA ASP A 341 17.41 -13.01 40.68
C ASP A 341 16.92 -12.83 39.24
N GLY A 342 16.14 -13.80 38.74
CA GLY A 342 15.62 -13.79 37.37
C GLY A 342 14.46 -12.80 37.15
N LEU A 343 13.62 -12.58 38.17
CA LEU A 343 12.57 -11.56 38.15
C LEU A 343 13.17 -10.15 38.32
N GLU A 344 14.15 -10.01 39.21
CA GLU A 344 14.87 -8.75 39.43
C GLU A 344 15.58 -8.30 38.14
N ALA A 345 16.27 -9.22 37.47
CA ALA A 345 16.90 -8.94 36.17
C ALA A 345 15.87 -8.52 35.11
N ALA A 346 14.65 -9.08 35.14
CA ALA A 346 13.58 -8.68 34.22
C ALA A 346 13.09 -7.26 34.50
N PHE A 347 12.88 -6.87 35.76
CA PHE A 347 12.42 -5.52 36.12
C PHE A 347 13.51 -4.44 36.00
N ARG A 348 14.79 -4.81 36.14
CA ARG A 348 15.91 -3.88 35.90
C ARG A 348 16.09 -3.54 34.42
N ASP A 349 15.57 -4.36 33.52
CA ASP A 349 15.59 -4.09 32.08
C ASP A 349 14.58 -3.00 31.71
N GLN A 350 15.08 -1.80 31.44
CA GLN A 350 14.27 -0.64 31.07
C GLN A 350 13.97 -0.55 29.57
N GLU A 351 14.46 -1.51 28.77
CA GLU A 351 14.15 -1.55 27.36
C GLU A 351 12.64 -1.78 27.14
N VAL A 352 12.05 -1.04 26.21
CA VAL A 352 10.68 -1.25 25.73
C VAL A 352 10.72 -1.05 24.22
N ARG A 353 10.35 -2.08 23.46
CA ARG A 353 10.24 -2.02 22.00
C ARG A 353 8.89 -2.52 21.53
N VAL A 354 8.28 -1.80 20.58
CA VAL A 354 7.08 -2.23 19.87
C VAL A 354 7.37 -2.13 18.38
N ASP A 355 7.51 -3.29 17.75
CA ASP A 355 7.79 -3.41 16.32
C ASP A 355 6.59 -4.01 15.60
N VAL A 356 6.52 -3.83 14.28
CA VAL A 356 5.48 -4.43 13.43
C VAL A 356 6.15 -5.48 12.56
N SER A 357 5.53 -6.64 12.43
CA SER A 357 6.05 -7.78 11.67
C SER A 357 6.30 -7.40 10.21
N GLU A 358 7.50 -7.68 9.72
CA GLU A 358 7.88 -7.47 8.31
C GLU A 358 7.49 -8.67 7.43
N ASN A 359 7.17 -9.82 8.05
CA ASN A 359 6.67 -11.01 7.35
C ASN A 359 5.14 -11.11 7.32
N ASP A 360 4.45 -10.16 7.96
CA ASP A 360 2.98 -10.11 7.96
C ASP A 360 2.48 -9.41 6.69
N ARG A 361 1.63 -10.10 5.92
CA ARG A 361 1.12 -9.64 4.64
C ARG A 361 -0.26 -10.21 4.37
N ASP A 362 -1.05 -9.48 3.59
CA ASP A 362 -2.35 -9.96 3.12
C ASP A 362 -2.18 -11.27 2.32
N PRO A 363 -3.07 -12.27 2.49
CA PRO A 363 -3.01 -13.51 1.71
C PRO A 363 -3.25 -13.27 0.20
N TYR A 364 -3.94 -12.20 -0.17
CA TYR A 364 -4.22 -11.82 -1.55
C TYR A 364 -3.18 -10.82 -2.08
N GLY A 365 -2.63 -11.15 -3.26
CA GLY A 365 -1.81 -10.23 -4.04
C GLY A 365 -2.51 -9.85 -5.34
N ILE A 366 -2.20 -8.66 -5.85
CA ILE A 366 -2.75 -8.12 -7.09
C ILE A 366 -1.87 -8.56 -8.26
N ILE A 367 -2.47 -9.19 -9.27
CA ILE A 367 -1.83 -9.59 -10.52
C ILE A 367 -2.39 -8.72 -11.64
N ILE A 368 -1.51 -8.07 -12.40
CA ILE A 368 -1.88 -7.23 -13.55
C ILE A 368 -1.49 -7.93 -14.84
N ARG A 369 -2.37 -7.86 -15.84
CA ARG A 369 -2.09 -8.34 -17.19
C ARG A 369 -1.15 -7.36 -17.92
N ARG A 370 -0.02 -7.86 -18.42
CA ARG A 370 1.09 -7.04 -18.93
C ARG A 370 0.83 -6.34 -20.27
N ASP A 371 -0.22 -6.71 -21.01
CA ASP A 371 -0.60 -5.99 -22.23
C ASP A 371 -1.07 -4.55 -21.96
N LEU A 372 -1.40 -4.22 -20.72
CA LEU A 372 -1.68 -2.84 -20.27
C LEU A 372 -0.41 -2.01 -19.97
N GLU A 373 0.75 -2.65 -19.72
CA GLU A 373 2.03 -1.94 -19.50
C GLU A 373 2.60 -1.34 -20.80
N ALA A 374 2.11 -1.78 -21.97
CA ALA A 374 2.50 -1.28 -23.29
C ALA A 374 2.33 0.24 -23.46
N ILE A 375 1.50 0.89 -22.63
CA ILE A 375 1.19 2.32 -22.73
C ILE A 375 2.20 3.19 -21.96
N GLU A 376 3.03 2.63 -21.07
CA GLU A 376 3.98 3.41 -20.25
C GLU A 376 5.00 4.18 -21.08
N GLY A 377 5.50 3.58 -22.17
CA GLY A 377 6.45 4.23 -23.08
C GLY A 377 5.89 5.47 -23.80
N LEU A 378 4.58 5.48 -24.07
CA LEU A 378 3.88 6.64 -24.64
C LEU A 378 3.55 7.68 -23.56
N LYS A 379 3.14 7.23 -22.37
CA LYS A 379 2.77 8.09 -21.25
C LYS A 379 3.88 9.07 -20.88
N GLY A 380 5.12 8.60 -20.80
CA GLY A 380 6.28 9.47 -20.50
C GLY A 380 6.46 10.60 -21.52
N ILE A 381 6.43 10.27 -22.82
CA ILE A 381 6.57 11.25 -23.91
C ILE A 381 5.38 12.22 -23.93
N PHE A 382 4.16 11.71 -23.73
CA PHE A 382 2.96 12.53 -23.66
C PHE A 382 3.06 13.58 -22.54
N LEU A 383 3.47 13.18 -21.34
CA LEU A 383 3.62 14.09 -20.20
C LEU A 383 4.70 15.14 -20.47
N MET A 384 5.85 14.74 -20.99
CA MET A 384 6.91 15.67 -21.37
C MET A 384 6.42 16.70 -22.39
N CYS A 385 5.72 16.25 -23.44
CA CYS A 385 5.14 17.16 -24.44
C CYS A 385 4.10 18.08 -23.79
N LYS A 386 3.18 17.56 -22.97
CA LYS A 386 2.14 18.34 -22.31
C LYS A 386 2.71 19.50 -21.48
N TYR A 387 3.75 19.25 -20.69
CA TYR A 387 4.29 20.27 -19.79
C TYR A 387 5.29 21.21 -20.44
N PHE A 388 6.08 20.75 -21.42
CA PHE A 388 7.13 21.58 -22.04
C PHE A 388 6.68 22.29 -23.31
N THR A 389 5.57 21.90 -23.94
CA THR A 389 5.09 22.56 -25.18
C THR A 389 4.84 24.04 -24.96
N SER A 390 4.16 24.44 -23.88
CA SER A 390 3.89 25.87 -23.59
C SER A 390 5.16 26.69 -23.34
N LEU A 391 6.17 26.08 -22.70
CA LEU A 391 7.47 26.72 -22.47
C LEU A 391 8.22 26.93 -23.79
N LEU A 392 8.23 25.91 -24.65
CA LEU A 392 8.86 26.00 -25.97
C LEU A 392 8.16 27.02 -26.86
N THR A 393 6.82 26.98 -26.95
CA THR A 393 6.06 27.88 -27.82
C THR A 393 6.06 29.33 -27.32
N GLY A 394 6.15 29.55 -26.01
CA GLY A 394 6.27 30.87 -25.38
C GLY A 394 7.64 31.56 -25.54
N THR A 395 8.66 30.87 -26.06
CA THR A 395 9.99 31.46 -26.29
C THR A 395 9.99 32.24 -27.61
N ALA A 396 10.01 33.59 -27.56
CA ALA A 396 9.84 34.46 -28.72
C ALA A 396 10.82 34.18 -29.87
N ASP A 397 12.13 34.04 -29.56
CA ASP A 397 13.21 33.88 -30.55
C ASP A 397 13.88 32.49 -30.49
N GLY A 398 13.18 31.50 -29.92
CA GLY A 398 13.71 30.14 -29.77
C GLY A 398 13.52 29.26 -31.02
N PRO A 399 14.30 28.18 -31.18
CA PRO A 399 14.10 27.21 -32.26
C PRO A 399 12.82 26.37 -32.10
N LYS A 400 12.14 26.43 -30.94
CA LYS A 400 10.86 25.76 -30.64
C LYS A 400 10.83 24.30 -31.12
N THR A 401 11.85 23.53 -30.75
CA THR A 401 12.06 22.17 -31.28
C THR A 401 11.89 21.12 -30.19
N MET A 402 11.14 20.07 -30.51
CA MET A 402 10.86 18.89 -29.68
C MET A 402 11.47 17.66 -30.36
N VAL A 403 12.28 16.89 -29.65
CA VAL A 403 12.86 15.63 -30.17
C VAL A 403 12.35 14.47 -29.33
N ASN A 404 11.41 13.71 -29.90
CA ASN A 404 10.85 12.53 -29.25
C ASN A 404 11.69 11.30 -29.58
N ILE A 405 12.30 10.70 -28.55
CA ILE A 405 13.06 9.45 -28.71
C ILE A 405 12.13 8.28 -29.02
N ASN A 406 12.34 7.68 -30.18
CA ASN A 406 11.61 6.56 -30.72
C ASN A 406 12.51 5.32 -30.91
N SER A 407 12.12 4.38 -31.77
CA SER A 407 12.84 3.13 -31.99
C SER A 407 12.62 2.62 -33.41
N VAL A 408 13.60 1.88 -33.95
CA VAL A 408 13.42 1.08 -35.17
C VAL A 408 12.32 0.01 -35.04
N ALA A 409 11.93 -0.32 -33.80
CA ALA A 409 10.81 -1.24 -33.53
C ALA A 409 9.47 -0.80 -34.13
N VAL A 410 9.32 0.47 -34.53
CA VAL A 410 8.13 0.97 -35.26
C VAL A 410 7.91 0.23 -36.58
N HIS A 411 8.98 -0.27 -37.21
CA HIS A 411 8.94 -0.91 -38.52
C HIS A 411 9.09 -2.43 -38.47
N ASN A 412 9.39 -2.99 -37.29
CA ASN A 412 9.69 -4.40 -37.13
C ASN A 412 8.49 -5.14 -36.51
N ILE A 413 8.04 -6.20 -37.18
CA ILE A 413 7.06 -7.14 -36.61
C ILE A 413 7.83 -8.39 -36.18
N ARG A 414 7.90 -8.61 -34.86
CA ARG A 414 8.55 -9.79 -34.27
C ARG A 414 7.65 -10.36 -33.15
N PRO A 415 7.72 -11.67 -32.86
CA PRO A 415 7.08 -12.23 -31.68
C PRO A 415 7.51 -11.46 -30.42
N GLU A 416 6.59 -11.36 -29.45
CA GLU A 416 6.81 -10.74 -28.13
C GLU A 416 7.11 -9.23 -28.11
N THR A 417 7.18 -8.55 -29.26
CA THR A 417 7.41 -7.10 -29.33
C THR A 417 6.14 -6.28 -29.54
N SER A 418 4.95 -6.88 -29.43
CA SER A 418 3.68 -6.22 -29.74
C SER A 418 3.45 -4.98 -28.88
N ALA A 419 3.71 -5.06 -27.58
CA ALA A 419 3.60 -3.94 -26.66
C ALA A 419 4.56 -2.80 -27.02
N TYR A 420 5.88 -3.10 -27.06
CA TYR A 420 6.91 -2.11 -27.31
C TYR A 420 6.79 -1.47 -28.71
N GLY A 421 6.65 -2.29 -29.76
CA GLY A 421 6.49 -1.84 -31.14
C GLY A 421 5.24 -0.96 -31.31
N THR A 422 4.10 -1.37 -30.78
CA THR A 422 2.85 -0.58 -30.85
C THR A 422 2.99 0.75 -30.12
N SER A 423 3.63 0.77 -28.94
CA SER A 423 3.87 2.01 -28.20
C SER A 423 4.73 3.01 -28.98
N LYS A 424 5.78 2.52 -29.63
CA LYS A 424 6.71 3.32 -30.43
C LYS A 424 6.06 3.82 -31.72
N TRP A 425 5.18 3.00 -32.30
CA TRP A 425 4.34 3.41 -33.42
C TRP A 425 3.39 4.54 -33.02
N ALA A 426 2.77 4.44 -31.83
CA ALA A 426 1.91 5.49 -31.29
C ALA A 426 2.68 6.79 -31.02
N VAL A 427 3.94 6.72 -30.54
CA VAL A 427 4.83 7.89 -30.38
C VAL A 427 5.08 8.59 -31.72
N LEU A 428 5.31 7.83 -32.78
CA LEU A 428 5.49 8.40 -34.13
C LEU A 428 4.23 9.15 -34.56
N LYS A 429 3.06 8.52 -34.41
CA LYS A 429 1.80 9.16 -34.80
C LYS A 429 1.43 10.36 -33.93
N PHE A 430 1.69 10.28 -32.63
CA PHE A 430 1.51 11.38 -31.68
C PHE A 430 2.39 12.59 -32.03
N THR A 431 3.64 12.35 -32.47
CA THR A 431 4.55 13.41 -32.92
C THR A 431 4.00 14.17 -34.14
N GLU A 432 3.30 13.49 -35.05
CA GLU A 432 2.61 14.15 -36.16
C GLU A 432 1.44 15.03 -35.68
N PHE A 433 0.61 14.53 -34.77
CA PHE A 433 -0.51 15.30 -34.21
C PHE A 433 -0.04 16.54 -33.47
N LEU A 434 1.00 16.40 -32.64
CA LEU A 434 1.61 17.52 -31.92
C LEU A 434 2.03 18.65 -32.87
N LEU A 435 2.55 18.30 -34.05
CA LEU A 435 2.94 19.26 -35.07
C LEU A 435 1.76 20.00 -35.69
N VAL A 436 0.68 19.28 -35.99
CA VAL A 436 -0.54 19.87 -36.55
C VAL A 436 -1.22 20.78 -35.53
N GLU A 437 -1.29 20.34 -34.27
CA GLU A 437 -1.91 21.09 -33.18
C GLU A 437 -1.14 22.35 -32.79
N GLN A 438 0.19 22.32 -32.90
CA GLN A 438 1.09 23.43 -32.51
C GLN A 438 1.69 24.18 -33.71
N ALA A 439 1.10 24.00 -34.90
CA ALA A 439 1.61 24.57 -36.14
C ALA A 439 1.60 26.10 -36.12
N LYS A 440 0.57 26.71 -35.50
CA LYS A 440 0.41 28.18 -35.43
C LYS A 440 1.42 28.83 -34.49
N GLU A 441 1.92 28.06 -33.54
CA GLU A 441 2.84 28.45 -32.49
C GLU A 441 4.31 28.27 -32.92
N GLY A 442 4.53 27.66 -34.09
CA GLY A 442 5.84 27.48 -34.72
C GLY A 442 6.65 26.30 -34.16
N LEU A 443 6.00 25.35 -33.48
CA LEU A 443 6.66 24.16 -32.94
C LEU A 443 7.15 23.22 -34.07
N LEU A 444 8.39 22.74 -33.96
CA LEU A 444 8.90 21.62 -34.76
C LEU A 444 9.03 20.39 -33.86
N ALA A 445 8.54 19.25 -34.33
CA ALA A 445 8.67 17.99 -33.60
C ALA A 445 9.27 16.89 -34.50
N PHE A 446 10.25 16.17 -33.99
CA PHE A 446 10.93 15.07 -34.68
C PHE A 446 10.76 13.76 -33.91
N SER A 447 10.67 12.64 -34.63
CA SER A 447 10.65 11.31 -34.01
C SER A 447 11.93 10.56 -34.36
N VAL A 448 12.81 10.36 -33.38
CA VAL A 448 14.21 9.95 -33.64
C VAL A 448 14.51 8.58 -33.07
N HIS A 449 14.95 7.63 -33.91
CA HIS A 449 15.57 6.40 -33.44
C HIS A 449 17.06 6.65 -33.13
N PRO A 450 17.50 6.41 -31.89
CA PRO A 450 18.87 6.74 -31.45
C PRO A 450 19.96 5.80 -31.99
N GLY A 451 19.60 4.69 -32.60
CA GLY A 451 20.52 3.59 -32.92
C GLY A 451 20.46 2.46 -31.88
N GLY A 452 21.24 1.42 -32.13
CA GLY A 452 21.42 0.27 -31.24
C GLY A 452 22.52 0.53 -30.23
N ILE A 453 22.19 1.22 -29.13
CA ILE A 453 23.17 1.55 -28.09
C ILE A 453 23.04 0.57 -26.92
N MET A 454 24.18 0.05 -26.46
CA MET A 454 24.23 -0.73 -25.22
C MET A 454 24.00 0.21 -24.02
N THR A 455 22.86 0.06 -23.36
CA THR A 455 22.49 0.82 -22.16
C THR A 455 22.34 -0.12 -20.96
N GLN A 456 22.32 0.42 -19.73
CA GLN A 456 22.01 -0.38 -18.54
C GLN A 456 20.67 -1.12 -18.64
N LEU A 457 19.69 -0.53 -19.35
CA LEU A 457 18.42 -1.21 -19.63
C LEU A 457 18.58 -2.36 -20.63
N ALA A 458 19.47 -2.19 -21.61
CA ALA A 458 19.75 -3.20 -22.62
C ALA A 458 20.52 -4.40 -22.08
N GLU A 459 21.33 -4.23 -21.03
CA GLU A 459 22.04 -5.33 -20.36
C GLU A 459 21.11 -6.42 -19.80
N ALA A 460 19.84 -6.06 -19.53
CA ALA A 460 18.82 -6.98 -19.05
C ALA A 460 18.09 -7.74 -20.17
N MET A 461 18.38 -7.45 -21.45
CA MET A 461 17.81 -8.16 -22.59
C MET A 461 18.54 -9.50 -22.86
N PRO A 462 17.96 -10.42 -23.65
CA PRO A 462 18.63 -11.66 -24.02
C PRO A 462 19.96 -11.39 -24.74
N LYS A 463 21.01 -12.15 -24.41
CA LYS A 463 22.38 -11.91 -24.93
C LYS A 463 22.45 -11.94 -26.45
N GLU A 464 21.54 -12.65 -27.09
CA GLU A 464 21.43 -12.77 -28.54
C GLU A 464 21.06 -11.43 -29.21
N THR A 465 20.41 -10.51 -28.50
CA THR A 465 20.04 -9.18 -29.02
C THR A 465 21.18 -8.17 -28.91
N HIS A 466 22.19 -8.44 -28.07
CA HIS A 466 23.31 -7.55 -27.83
C HIS A 466 24.19 -7.37 -29.06
N ALA A 467 24.23 -8.36 -29.95
CA ALA A 467 25.01 -8.31 -31.19
C ALA A 467 24.58 -7.17 -32.14
N GLY A 468 23.34 -6.68 -32.02
CA GLY A 468 22.83 -5.55 -32.78
C GLY A 468 22.98 -4.19 -32.09
N LEU A 469 23.62 -4.14 -30.91
CA LEU A 469 23.79 -2.92 -30.11
C LEU A 469 25.23 -2.41 -30.19
N THR A 470 25.65 -2.05 -31.40
CA THR A 470 27.04 -1.65 -31.72
C THR A 470 27.26 -0.15 -31.78
N ASP A 471 26.19 0.65 -31.70
CA ASP A 471 26.26 2.09 -31.83
C ASP A 471 26.64 2.76 -30.51
N THR A 472 27.19 3.97 -30.59
CA THR A 472 27.62 4.72 -29.42
C THR A 472 26.66 5.85 -29.05
N PRO A 473 26.58 6.28 -27.77
CA PRO A 473 25.78 7.44 -27.38
C PRO A 473 26.13 8.72 -28.14
N GLU A 474 27.40 8.87 -28.55
CA GLU A 474 27.88 10.02 -29.32
C GLU A 474 27.17 10.14 -30.67
N LEU A 475 26.83 9.02 -31.32
CA LEU A 475 26.09 9.02 -32.60
C LEU A 475 24.71 9.68 -32.43
N THR A 476 24.00 9.34 -31.35
CA THR A 476 22.71 9.98 -31.03
C THR A 476 22.91 11.46 -30.72
N GLY A 477 23.90 11.79 -29.89
CA GLY A 477 24.20 13.17 -29.49
C GLY A 477 24.50 14.07 -30.68
N ASP A 478 25.34 13.59 -31.60
CA ASP A 478 25.71 14.29 -32.83
C ASP A 478 24.49 14.52 -33.72
N THR A 479 23.66 13.50 -33.95
CA THR A 479 22.45 13.64 -34.77
C THR A 479 21.45 14.62 -34.15
N ILE A 480 21.23 14.57 -32.84
CA ILE A 480 20.30 15.49 -32.16
C ILE A 480 20.83 16.93 -32.22
N ALA A 481 22.13 17.14 -32.00
CA ALA A 481 22.76 18.44 -32.18
C ALA A 481 22.60 18.91 -33.64
N PHE A 482 22.84 18.02 -34.60
CA PHE A 482 22.62 18.30 -36.01
C PHE A 482 21.19 18.75 -36.26
N LEU A 483 20.17 18.01 -35.82
CA LEU A 483 18.75 18.31 -36.05
C LEU A 483 18.30 19.64 -35.42
N THR A 484 18.83 19.95 -34.25
CA THR A 484 18.39 21.11 -33.44
C THR A 484 19.19 22.39 -33.71
N GLN A 485 20.35 22.33 -34.37
CA GLN A 485 21.20 23.51 -34.63
C GLN A 485 20.53 24.60 -35.50
N LYS A 486 19.57 24.21 -36.34
CA LYS A 486 18.79 25.10 -37.21
C LYS A 486 17.40 24.50 -37.43
N ARG A 487 16.44 25.35 -37.76
CA ARG A 487 15.10 24.89 -38.12
C ARG A 487 15.13 24.12 -39.44
N ARG A 488 14.39 23.00 -39.47
CA ARG A 488 14.30 22.07 -40.59
C ARG A 488 12.85 21.65 -40.76
N GLU A 489 12.06 22.55 -41.32
CA GLU A 489 10.61 22.39 -41.48
C GLU A 489 10.24 21.14 -42.27
N TRP A 490 10.99 20.80 -43.32
CA TRP A 490 10.71 19.65 -44.18
C TRP A 490 10.84 18.29 -43.46
N LEU A 491 11.65 18.21 -42.40
CA LEU A 491 11.80 17.01 -41.56
C LEU A 491 10.74 16.90 -40.46
N ALA A 492 9.91 17.93 -40.27
CA ALA A 492 8.94 17.97 -39.19
C ALA A 492 7.95 16.80 -39.30
N GLY A 493 7.75 16.10 -38.18
CA GLY A 493 6.76 15.03 -38.02
C GLY A 493 7.18 13.72 -38.66
N ARG A 494 8.43 13.63 -39.13
CA ARG A 494 8.98 12.45 -39.79
C ARG A 494 9.81 11.61 -38.82
N TYR A 495 9.90 10.33 -39.14
CA TYR A 495 10.83 9.41 -38.51
C TYR A 495 12.24 9.63 -39.04
N ILE A 496 13.21 9.73 -38.14
CA ILE A 496 14.63 9.92 -38.46
C ILE A 496 15.44 8.88 -37.69
N SER A 497 16.42 8.26 -38.35
CA SER A 497 17.37 7.37 -37.66
C SER A 497 18.73 8.04 -37.55
N CYS A 498 19.31 7.98 -36.34
CA CYS A 498 20.66 8.45 -36.08
C CYS A 498 21.74 7.62 -36.79
N THR A 499 21.40 6.42 -37.29
CA THR A 499 22.34 5.57 -38.03
C THR A 499 22.41 5.91 -39.51
N TRP A 500 21.68 6.93 -39.97
CA TRP A 500 21.73 7.38 -41.36
C TRP A 500 22.87 8.37 -41.58
N ASP A 501 23.37 8.43 -42.81
CA ASP A 501 24.25 9.50 -43.25
C ASP A 501 23.42 10.79 -43.38
N MET A 502 23.75 11.81 -42.57
CA MET A 502 23.00 13.06 -42.55
C MET A 502 23.20 13.89 -43.83
N GLN A 503 24.32 13.73 -44.55
CA GLN A 503 24.55 14.43 -45.82
C GLN A 503 23.71 13.77 -46.93
N GLU A 504 23.66 12.44 -46.99
CA GLU A 504 22.77 11.74 -47.91
C GLU A 504 21.29 12.11 -47.64
N LEU A 505 20.91 12.25 -46.36
CA LEU A 505 19.57 12.69 -45.98
C LEU A 505 19.26 14.09 -46.52
N LEU A 506 20.21 15.03 -46.43
CA LEU A 506 20.06 16.39 -46.97
C LEU A 506 19.93 16.38 -48.50
N ASP A 507 20.74 15.57 -49.19
CA ASP A 507 20.72 15.47 -50.65
C ASP A 507 19.38 14.92 -51.19
N ARG A 508 18.58 14.28 -50.32
CA ARG A 508 17.25 13.73 -50.59
C ARG A 508 16.08 14.61 -50.14
N GLU A 509 16.32 15.85 -49.69
CA GLU A 509 15.28 16.76 -49.17
C GLU A 509 14.06 16.85 -50.08
N ARG A 510 14.29 17.16 -51.37
CA ARG A 510 13.22 17.31 -52.36
C ARG A 510 12.41 16.02 -52.57
N GLU A 511 13.11 14.88 -52.62
CA GLU A 511 12.50 13.55 -52.77
C GLU A 511 11.59 13.21 -51.58
N ILE A 512 12.03 13.56 -50.37
CA ILE A 512 11.33 13.26 -49.12
C ILE A 512 10.12 14.17 -48.92
N GLU A 513 10.24 15.45 -49.28
CA GLU A 513 9.17 16.43 -49.15
C GLU A 513 8.07 16.19 -50.19
N GLU A 514 8.40 16.13 -51.48
CA GLU A 514 7.43 15.90 -52.56
C GLU A 514 6.72 14.54 -52.43
N GLY A 515 7.45 13.52 -51.95
CA GLY A 515 6.92 12.17 -51.74
C GLY A 515 6.24 11.94 -50.38
N GLU A 516 6.18 12.94 -49.50
CA GLU A 516 5.69 12.81 -48.11
C GLU A 516 6.30 11.60 -47.37
N LYS A 517 7.58 11.30 -47.65
CA LYS A 517 8.29 10.11 -47.15
C LYS A 517 8.60 10.23 -45.65
N LEU A 518 8.99 9.10 -45.06
CA LEU A 518 9.37 8.97 -43.64
C LEU A 518 8.21 9.21 -42.65
N LYS A 519 6.96 9.13 -43.12
CA LYS A 519 5.76 9.10 -42.29
C LYS A 519 5.10 7.72 -42.40
N VAL A 520 4.32 7.35 -41.39
CA VAL A 520 3.47 6.16 -41.49
C VAL A 520 2.17 6.53 -42.20
N ARG A 521 1.90 5.88 -43.31
CA ARG A 521 0.68 6.05 -44.10
C ARG A 521 0.13 4.70 -44.56
N LEU A 522 -1.17 4.65 -44.79
CA LEU A 522 -1.78 3.55 -45.51
C LEU A 522 -1.33 3.67 -46.98
N VAL A 523 -0.83 2.57 -47.54
CA VAL A 523 -0.60 2.45 -48.99
C VAL A 523 -1.91 2.00 -49.60
N LEU A 524 -2.51 2.84 -50.45
CA LEU A 524 -3.78 2.58 -51.14
C LEU A 524 -3.56 1.91 -52.49
#